data_AF-A0A942EVI7-F1
#
_entry.id   AF-A0A942EVI7-F1
#
_cell.length_a   1.000
_cell.length_b   1.000
_cell.length_c   1.000
_cell.angle_alpha   90.00
_cell.angle_beta   90.00
_cell.angle_gamma   90.00
#
_symmetry.space_group_name_H-M   'P 1'
#
loop_
_entity.id
_entity.type
_entity.pdbx_description
1 polymer ?
#
loop_
_entity_poly.entity_id
_entity_poly.type
_entity_poly.pdbx_seq_one_letter_code
_entity_poly.pdbx_strand_id
1 'polypeptide(L)'
;MNGKYLLDTNIIISLFAKDSQIHDRIARAEEAFVPCIAIGELYFGAYKSLKREENLTRIDEFALNNTVLPCDTDIAKKYGDIKARNGARS
;
A
#
# COMPACT_ATOMS: atom_id res chain seq x y z
N MET A 1 2.50 11.28 -16.62
CA MET A 1 3.28 10.01 -16.64
C MET A 1 2.27 8.90 -16.48
N ASN A 2 2.00 8.17 -17.56
CA ASN A 2 1.19 6.96 -17.50
C ASN A 2 2.18 5.81 -17.29
N GLY A 3 1.99 5.04 -16.24
CA GLY A 3 2.87 3.95 -15.88
C GLY A 3 2.26 3.10 -14.78
N LYS A 4 3.01 2.07 -14.39
CA LYS A 4 2.64 1.12 -13.34
C LYS A 4 3.16 1.63 -12.00
N TYR A 5 2.28 1.71 -11.00
CA TYR A 5 2.63 2.19 -9.67
C TYR A 5 2.39 1.10 -8.63
N LEU A 6 3.28 1.05 -7.63
CA LEU A 6 3.07 0.31 -6.39
C LEU A 6 2.85 1.35 -5.28
N LEU A 7 1.70 1.30 -4.63
CA LEU A 7 1.29 2.31 -3.65
C LEU A 7 1.89 2.04 -2.27
N ASP A 8 2.47 3.07 -1.67
CA ASP A 8 2.87 3.07 -0.26
C ASP A 8 1.68 3.41 0.64
N THR A 9 1.75 3.01 1.92
CA THR A 9 0.72 3.24 2.93
C THR A 9 0.35 4.72 3.05
N ASN A 10 1.33 5.62 2.99
CA ASN A 10 1.08 7.07 3.06
C ASN A 10 0.23 7.57 1.88
N ILE A 11 0.47 7.06 0.67
CA ILE A 11 -0.31 7.43 -0.52
C ILE A 11 -1.75 6.92 -0.37
N ILE A 12 -1.94 5.73 0.18
CA ILE A 12 -3.27 5.17 0.43
C ILE A 12 -4.03 5.99 1.49
N ILE A 13 -3.34 6.43 2.55
CA ILE A 13 -3.92 7.33 3.55
C ILE A 13 -4.33 8.66 2.90
N SER A 14 -3.52 9.24 2.02
CA SER A 14 -3.88 10.45 1.26
C SER A 14 -5.08 10.23 0.33
N LEU A 15 -5.17 9.08 -0.34
CA LEU A 15 -6.35 8.69 -1.12
C LEU A 15 -7.60 8.64 -0.23
N PHE A 16 -7.47 8.13 0.99
CA PHE A 16 -8.54 8.11 1.98
C PHE A 16 -8.92 9.50 2.49
N ALA A 17 -7.97 10.43 2.55
CA ALA A 17 -8.26 11.84 2.85
C ALA A 17 -8.98 12.57 1.70
N LYS A 18 -9.24 11.90 0.56
CA LYS A 18 -9.83 12.48 -0.66
C LYS A 18 -8.99 13.62 -1.26
N ASP A 19 -7.67 13.49 -1.21
CA ASP A 19 -6.75 14.43 -1.85
C ASP A 19 -6.90 14.37 -3.39
N SER A 20 -7.46 15.42 -3.98
CA SER A 20 -7.78 15.48 -5.41
C SER A 20 -6.56 15.33 -6.31
N GLN A 21 -5.37 15.79 -5.89
CA GLN A 21 -4.17 15.69 -6.70
C GLN A 21 -3.68 14.25 -6.80
N ILE A 22 -3.80 13.48 -5.71
CA ILE A 22 -3.43 12.07 -5.69
C ILE A 22 -4.46 11.25 -6.48
N HIS A 23 -5.76 11.52 -6.31
CA HIS A 23 -6.83 10.87 -7.07
C HIS A 23 -6.65 11.06 -8.59
N ASP A 24 -6.41 12.29 -9.06
CA ASP A 24 -6.19 12.58 -10.48
C ASP A 24 -4.96 11.87 -11.04
N ARG A 25 -3.92 11.71 -10.22
CA ARG A 25 -2.68 11.06 -10.63
C ARG A 25 -2.84 9.54 -10.74
N ILE A 26 -3.55 8.92 -9.79
CA ILE A 26 -3.86 7.49 -9.83
C ILE A 26 -4.88 7.18 -10.94
N ALA A 27 -5.87 8.05 -11.18
CA ALA A 27 -6.82 7.87 -12.28
C ALA A 27 -6.17 7.89 -13.68
N ARG A 28 -5.00 8.52 -13.80
CA ARG A 28 -4.20 8.54 -15.04
C ARG A 28 -3.12 7.45 -15.08
N ALA A 29 -3.01 6.63 -14.03
CA ALA A 29 -2.11 5.49 -14.02
C ALA A 29 -2.58 4.43 -15.03
N GLU A 30 -1.61 3.70 -15.59
CA GLU A 30 -1.94 2.53 -16.41
C GLU A 30 -2.37 1.36 -15.52
N GLU A 31 -1.59 1.13 -14.46
CA GLU A 31 -1.88 0.13 -13.43
C GLU A 31 -1.45 0.67 -12.06
N ALA A 32 -2.25 0.36 -11.03
CA ALA A 32 -1.93 0.64 -9.64
C ALA A 32 -2.06 -0.62 -8.80
N PHE A 33 -1.01 -0.94 -8.05
CA PHE A 33 -0.90 -2.11 -7.21
C PHE A 33 -0.71 -1.72 -5.76
N VAL A 34 -1.14 -2.59 -4.85
CA VAL A 34 -0.98 -2.38 -3.41
C VAL A 34 -0.23 -3.56 -2.81
N PRO A 35 0.88 -3.37 -2.10
CA PRO A 35 1.53 -4.48 -1.39
C PRO A 35 0.68 -4.90 -0.19
N CYS A 36 0.55 -6.22 0.06
CA CYS A 36 -0.20 -6.72 1.20
C CYS A 36 0.31 -6.20 2.56
N ILE A 37 1.59 -5.83 2.63
CA ILE A 37 2.20 -5.20 3.81
C ILE A 37 1.54 -3.85 4.12
N ALA A 38 1.28 -3.01 3.11
CA ALA A 38 0.59 -1.74 3.30
C ALA A 38 -0.85 -1.94 3.78
N ILE A 39 -1.56 -2.95 3.25
CA ILE A 39 -2.88 -3.35 3.77
C ILE A 39 -2.79 -3.74 5.26
N GLY A 40 -1.77 -4.51 5.65
CA GLY A 40 -1.54 -4.88 7.04
C GLY A 40 -1.31 -3.68 7.97
N GLU A 41 -0.54 -2.68 7.52
CA GLU A 41 -0.33 -1.43 8.25
C GLU A 41 -1.63 -0.64 8.45
N LEU A 42 -2.49 -0.60 7.42
CA LEU A 42 -3.80 0.04 7.51
C LEU A 42 -4.71 -0.67 8.52
N TYR A 43 -4.77 -2.01 8.51
CA TYR A 43 -5.53 -2.77 9.51
C TYR A 43 -5.01 -2.53 10.93
N PHE A 44 -3.69 -2.50 11.11
CA PHE A 44 -3.08 -2.14 12.39
C PHE A 44 -3.56 -0.75 12.88
N GLY A 45 -3.56 0.24 11.99
CA GLY A 45 -4.11 1.56 12.27
C GLY A 45 -5.60 1.54 12.63
N ALA A 46 -6.41 0.80 11.88
CA ALA A 46 -7.84 0.65 12.12
C ALA A 46 -8.15 -0.01 13.47
N TYR A 47 -7.41 -1.06 13.86
CA TYR A 47 -7.60 -1.74 15.14
C TYR A 47 -7.25 -0.87 16.36
N LYS A 48 -6.39 0.14 16.19
CA LYS A 48 -6.06 1.11 17.23
C LYS A 48 -6.96 2.36 17.24
N SER A 49 -7.84 2.50 16.25
CA SER A 49 -8.68 3.68 16.08
C SER A 49 -9.97 3.61 16.90
N LEU A 50 -10.48 4.76 17.33
CA LEU A 50 -11.82 4.89 17.92
C LEU A 50 -12.92 4.55 16.91
N LYS A 51 -12.64 4.72 15.61
CA LYS A 51 -13.55 4.43 14.49
C LYS A 51 -13.21 3.07 13.86
N ARG A 52 -13.07 2.03 14.67
CA ARG A 52 -12.58 0.72 14.23
C ARG A 52 -13.38 0.15 13.07
N GLU A 53 -14.68 -0.07 13.25
CA GLU A 53 -15.54 -0.70 12.23
C GLU A 53 -15.58 0.11 10.92
N GLU A 54 -15.74 1.43 11.00
CA GLU A 54 -15.70 2.34 9.83
C GLU A 54 -14.40 2.17 9.03
N ASN A 55 -13.26 2.09 9.72
CA ASN A 55 -11.97 1.94 9.06
C ASN A 55 -11.74 0.53 8.51
N LEU A 56 -12.22 -0.51 9.21
CA LEU A 56 -12.13 -1.89 8.71
C LEU A 56 -12.91 -2.06 7.41
N THR A 57 -14.18 -1.65 7.39
CA THR A 57 -15.01 -1.71 6.18
C THR A 57 -14.36 -0.95 5.02
N ARG A 58 -13.81 0.23 5.30
CA ARG A 58 -13.13 1.04 4.29
C ARG A 58 -11.88 0.35 3.72
N ILE A 59 -11.11 -0.32 4.56
CA ILE A 59 -9.91 -1.05 4.13
C ILE A 59 -10.32 -2.28 3.31
N ASP A 60 -11.36 -3.00 3.72
CA ASP A 60 -11.89 -4.15 3.00
C ASP A 60 -12.36 -3.73 1.59
N GLU A 61 -13.15 -2.67 1.50
CA GLU A 61 -13.59 -2.09 0.21
C GLU A 61 -12.40 -1.67 -0.66
N PHE A 62 -11.38 -1.04 -0.06
CA PHE A 62 -10.18 -0.64 -0.79
C PHE A 62 -9.42 -1.86 -1.33
N ALA A 63 -9.22 -2.89 -0.52
CA ALA A 63 -8.53 -4.11 -0.91
C ALA A 63 -9.29 -4.88 -2.00
N LEU A 64 -10.62 -4.90 -1.96
CA LEU A 64 -11.46 -5.52 -2.98
C LEU A 64 -11.39 -4.79 -4.33
N ASN A 65 -11.28 -3.47 -4.31
CA ASN A 65 -11.28 -2.63 -5.52
C ASN A 65 -9.88 -2.44 -6.14
N ASN A 66 -8.82 -2.94 -5.52
CA ASN A 66 -7.44 -2.76 -5.98
C ASN A 66 -6.72 -4.11 -6.11
N THR A 67 -5.73 -4.19 -6.99
CA THR A 67 -4.89 -5.39 -7.10
C THR A 67 -3.86 -5.43 -5.96
N VAL A 68 -4.15 -6.26 -4.95
CA VAL A 68 -3.23 -6.49 -3.82
C VAL A 68 -2.20 -7.58 -4.18
N LEU A 69 -0.92 -7.25 -4.05
CA LEU A 69 0.20 -8.15 -4.33
C LEU A 69 0.64 -8.88 -3.05
N PRO A 70 0.69 -10.22 -3.04
CA PRO A 70 1.16 -10.99 -1.90
C PRO A 70 2.68 -10.88 -1.71
N CYS A 71 3.14 -11.14 -0.49
CA CYS A 71 4.55 -11.28 -0.17
C CYS A 71 4.85 -12.77 0.07
N ASP A 72 5.62 -13.38 -0.83
CA ASP A 72 6.00 -14.79 -0.79
C ASP A 72 7.50 -14.96 -0.49
N THR A 73 7.95 -16.22 -0.50
CA THR A 73 9.36 -16.58 -0.25
C THR A 73 10.31 -15.96 -1.28
N ASP A 74 9.89 -15.74 -2.53
CA ASP A 74 10.77 -15.15 -3.55
C ASP A 74 10.92 -13.65 -3.39
N ILE A 75 9.84 -12.95 -2.98
CA ILE A 75 9.92 -11.56 -2.52
C ILE A 75 10.84 -11.46 -1.29
N ALA A 76 10.71 -12.38 -0.33
CA ALA A 76 11.54 -12.39 0.87
C ALA A 76 13.04 -12.56 0.56
N LYS A 77 13.41 -13.43 -0.38
CA LYS A 77 14.79 -13.59 -0.85
C LYS A 77 15.33 -12.28 -1.46
N LYS A 78 14.57 -11.65 -2.35
CA LYS A 78 14.95 -10.38 -2.99
C LYS A 78 15.12 -9.26 -1.96
N TYR A 79 14.21 -9.17 -0.99
CA TYR A 79 14.33 -8.24 0.13
C TYR A 79 15.63 -8.46 0.91
N GLY A 80 15.95 -9.72 1.25
CA GLY A 80 17.17 -10.07 1.98
C GLY A 80 18.43 -9.62 1.25
N ASP A 81 18.49 -9.85 -0.07
CA ASP A 81 19.60 -9.43 -0.91
C ASP A 81 19.72 -7.89 -1.02
N ILE A 82 18.61 -7.17 -1.21
CA ILE A 82 18.60 -5.69 -1.19
C ILE A 82 19.09 -5.16 0.16
N LYS A 83 18.61 -5.75 1.26
CA LYS A 83 18.99 -5.35 2.61
C LYS A 83 20.46 -5.64 2.90
N ALA A 84 21.01 -6.76 2.44
CA ALA A 84 22.42 -7.07 2.60
C ALA A 84 23.31 -6.07 1.83
N ARG A 85 22.92 -5.73 0.60
CA ARG A 85 23.63 -4.73 -0.22
C ARG A 85 23.60 -3.33 0.39
N ASN A 86 22.48 -2.93 0.97
CA ASN A 86 22.31 -1.59 1.57
C ASN A 86 22.69 -1.53 3.06
N GLY A 87 22.80 -2.67 3.74
CA GLY A 87 23.16 -2.81 5.15
C GLY A 87 24.65 -3.07 5.38
N ALA A 88 25.41 -3.33 4.31
CA ALA A 88 26.87 -3.37 4.38
C ALA A 88 27.43 -1.95 4.23
N ARG A 89 27.88 -1.39 5.36
CA ARG A 89 28.55 -0.09 5.59
C ARG A 89 27.63 1.08 5.98
N SER A 90 27.37 1.15 7.28
CA SER A 90 27.48 2.38 8.06
C SER A 90 28.55 2.16 9.12
#